data_AF-A0A977KRV1-F1
#
_entry.id   AF-A0A977KRV1-F1
#
_cell.length_a   1.000
_cell.length_b   1.000
_cell.length_c   1.000
_cell.angle_alpha   90.00
_cell.angle_beta   90.00
_cell.angle_gamma   90.00
#
_symmetry.space_group_name_H-M   'P 1'
#
loop_
_entity.id
_entity.type
_entity.pdbx_description
1 polymer ?
#
loop_
_entity_poly.entity_id
_entity_poly.type
_entity_poly.pdbx_seq_one_letter_code
_entity_poly.pdbx_strand_id
1 'polypeptide(L)' 'MATQCLNPDCLAVNAETHRFCQKCGQKLWLKDRYQALKLIGQGGFGKTFLAIITIYPENPVV' A
#
# COMPACT_ATOMS: atom_id res chain seq x y z
N MET A 1 -11.48 6.40 -1.63
CA MET A 1 -10.79 5.16 -2.08
C MET A 1 -10.48 4.30 -0.86
N ALA A 2 -10.14 3.02 -1.05
CA ALA A 2 -9.78 2.12 0.05
C ALA A 2 -8.37 1.56 -0.19
N THR A 3 -7.65 1.25 0.87
CA THR A 3 -6.28 0.72 0.80
C THR A 3 -6.19 -0.70 1.33
N GLN A 4 -5.50 -1.54 0.57
CA GLN A 4 -5.21 -2.92 0.93
C GLN A 4 -4.00 -2.95 1.85
N CYS A 5 -4.09 -3.70 2.94
CA CYS A 5 -2.95 -3.94 3.80
C CYS A 5 -1.85 -4.73 3.06
N LEU A 6 -0.60 -4.26 3.22
CA LEU A 6 0.60 -4.78 2.57
C LEU A 6 1.17 -6.03 3.24
N ASN A 7 0.70 -6.36 4.45
CA ASN A 7 1.13 -7.58 5.14
C ASN A 7 0.59 -8.80 4.37
N PRO A 8 1.45 -9.73 3.90
CA PRO A 8 1.02 -10.93 3.20
C PRO A 8 0.02 -11.78 3.98
N ASP A 9 0.11 -11.81 5.31
CA ASP A 9 -0.78 -12.57 6.19
C ASP A 9 -2.05 -11.79 6.57
N CYS A 10 -2.12 -10.52 6.20
CA CYS A 10 -3.25 -9.66 6.49
C CYS A 10 -3.62 -8.80 5.27
N LEU A 11 -4.59 -9.29 4.50
CA LEU A 11 -5.18 -8.58 3.37
C LEU A 11 -6.44 -7.81 3.77
N ALA A 12 -6.44 -7.13 4.93
CA ALA A 12 -7.58 -6.29 5.31
C ALA A 12 -7.67 -5.06 4.39
N VAL A 13 -8.91 -4.66 4.07
CA VAL A 13 -9.20 -3.40 3.39
C VAL A 13 -9.42 -2.33 4.45
N ASN A 14 -8.79 -1.16 4.26
CA ASN A 14 -8.84 -0.03 5.18
C ASN A 14 -9.34 1.22 4.45
N ALA A 15 -9.88 2.19 5.18
CA ALA A 15 -10.18 3.51 4.63
C ALA A 15 -8.89 4.22 4.16
N GLU A 16 -8.98 5.06 3.14
CA GLU A 16 -7.81 5.81 2.60
C GLU A 16 -7.12 6.70 3.64
N THR A 17 -7.87 7.19 4.63
CA THR A 17 -7.37 8.08 5.68
C THR A 17 -6.50 7.35 6.70
N HIS A 18 -6.57 6.02 6.76
CA HIS A 18 -5.78 5.23 7.69
C HIS A 18 -4.33 5.12 7.22
N ARG A 19 -3.39 5.41 8.13
CA ARG A 19 -1.95 5.17 7.91
C ARG A 19 -1.50 3.77 8.32
N PHE A 20 -2.24 3.14 9.23
CA PHE A 20 -1.97 1.81 9.76
C PHE A 20 -3.20 0.93 9.60
N CYS A 21 -2.95 -0.35 9.32
CA CYS A 21 -3.98 -1.35 9.19
C CYS A 21 -4.72 -1.52 10.52
N GLN A 22 -6.03 -1.36 10.51
CA GLN A 22 -6.86 -1.48 11.71
C GLN A 22 -6.95 -2.93 12.23
N LYS A 23 -6.53 -3.92 11.42
CA LYS A 23 -6.53 -5.33 11.80
C LYS A 23 -5.19 -5.83 12.37
N CYS A 24 -4.06 -5.37 11.83
CA CYS A 24 -2.74 -5.92 12.19
C CYS A 24 -1.68 -4.86 12.53
N GLY A 25 -2.02 -3.57 12.46
CA GLY A 25 -1.09 -2.48 12.77
C GLY A 25 -0.04 -2.19 11.69
N GLN A 26 0.05 -2.99 10.61
CA GLN A 26 1.01 -2.75 9.53
C GLN A 26 0.80 -1.38 8.87
N LYS A 27 1.88 -0.68 8.56
CA LYS A 27 1.82 0.57 7.79
C LYS A 27 1.23 0.31 6.40
N LEU A 28 0.24 1.11 6.02
CA LEU A 28 -0.51 0.94 4.76
C LEU A 28 0.20 1.56 3.55
N TRP A 29 1.20 2.40 3.80
CA TRP A 29 1.99 3.11 2.80
C TRP A 29 3.42 2.59 2.76
N LEU A 30 3.87 2.14 1.59
CA LEU A 30 5.25 1.74 1.37
C LEU A 30 6.09 2.97 1.03
N LYS A 31 7.18 3.19 1.77
CA LYS A 31 8.06 4.36 1.66
C LYS A 31 7.31 5.70 1.71
N ASP A 32 6.13 5.75 2.33
CA ASP A 32 5.26 6.94 2.38
C ASP A 32 4.84 7.50 1.00
N ARG A 33 4.91 6.66 -0.05
CA ARG A 33 4.62 7.07 -1.43
C ARG A 33 3.66 6.14 -2.14
N TYR A 34 3.71 4.83 -1.86
CA TYR A 34 2.89 3.86 -2.56
C TYR A 34 1.77 3.36 -1.65
N GLN A 35 0.54 3.55 -2.09
CA GLN A 35 -0.65 3.04 -1.41
C GLN A 35 -1.22 1.88 -2.23
N ALA A 36 -1.24 0.68 -1.64
CA ALA A 36 -1.84 -0.48 -2.29
C ALA A 36 -3.37 -0.36 -2.32
N LEU A 37 -3.96 -0.64 -3.48
CA LEU A 37 -5.40 -0.62 -3.71
C LEU A 37 -5.98 -2.03 -3.77
N LYS A 38 -5.30 -2.95 -4.46
CA LYS A 38 -5.83 -4.30 -4.73
C LYS A 38 -4.72 -5.31 -4.99
N LEU A 39 -4.89 -6.53 -4.50
CA LEU A 39 -4.05 -7.67 -4.89
C LEU A 39 -4.37 -8.09 -6.34
N ILE A 40 -3.36 -8.16 -7.20
CA ILE A 40 -3.51 -8.55 -8.61
C ILE A 40 -2.75 -9.84 -8.98
N GLY A 41 -1.90 -10.35 -8.09
CA GLY A 41 -1.21 -11.61 -8.29
C GLY A 41 -0.60 -12.15 -7.01
N GLN A 42 -0.45 -13.48 -6.93
CA GLN A 42 0.19 -14.17 -5.81
C GLN A 42 0.95 -15.38 -6.34
N GLY A 43 2.16 -15.59 -5.83
CA GLY A 43 2.99 -16.76 -6.10
C GLY A 43 3.86 -17.11 -4.90
N GLY A 44 4.75 -18.11 -5.04
CA GLY A 44 5.63 -18.55 -3.95
C GLY A 44 6.57 -17.47 -3.41
N PHE A 45 6.91 -16.48 -4.23
CA PHE A 45 7.82 -15.38 -3.88
C PHE A 45 7.12 -14.12 -3.36
N GLY A 46 5.79 -14.15 -3.20
CA GLY A 46 5.05 -13.06 -2.58
C GLY A 46 3.77 -12.67 -3.31
N LYS A 47 3.39 -11.42 -3.12
CA LYS A 47 2.11 -10.84 -3.54
C LYS A 47 2.35 -9.56 -4.32
N THR A 48 1.63 -9.41 -5.43
CA THR A 48 1.70 -8.25 -6.32
C THR A 48 0.44 -7.42 -6.15
N PHE A 49 0.60 -6.14 -5.84
CA PHE A 49 -0.50 -5.21 -5.62
C PHE A 49 -0.53 -4.13 -6.72
N LEU A 50 -1.74 -3.81 -7.17
CA LEU A 50 -2.00 -2.54 -7.84
C LEU A 50 -1.92 -1.42 -6.79
N ALA A 51 -1.13 -0.40 -7.07
CA ALA A 51 -0.91 0.72 -6.16
C ALA A 51 -0.98 2.07 -6.90
N ILE A 52 -1.33 3.11 -6.15
CA ILE A 52 -1.13 4.50 -6.56
C ILE A 52 0.16 5.02 -5.93
N ILE A 53 0.82 5.94 -6.61
CA ILE A 53 2.03 6.62 -6.12
C ILE A 53 1.74 8.10 -5.91
N THR A 54 2.12 8.63 -4.74
CA THR A 54 2.21 10.06 -4.49
C THR A 54 3.59 10.54 -4.92
N ILE A 55 3.63 11.43 -5.90
CA ILE A 55 4.84 12.10 -6.37
C ILE A 55 4.89 13.46 -5.70
N TYR A 56 5.86 13.64 -4.81
CA TYR A 56 6.18 14.96 -4.29
C TYR A 56 7.18 15.64 -5.25
N PRO A 57 7.01 16.93 -5.57
CA PRO A 57 7.90 17.66 -6.49
C PRO A 57 9.28 17.99 -5.89
N GLU A 58 9.72 17.26 -4.87
CA GLU A 58 10.99 17.46 -4.19
C GLU A 58 12.15 16.80 -4.94
N ASN A 59 12.39 17.39 -6.10
CA ASN A 59 13.64 17.66 -6.80
C ASN A 59 13.24 17.88 -8.27
N PRO A 60 13.14 19.13 -8.77
CA PRO A 60 13.20 19.32 -10.21
C PRO A 60 14.47 18.61 -10.68
N VAL A 61 14.36 17.81 -11.74
CA VAL A 61 15.53 17.37 -12.49
C VAL A 61 16.12 18.66 -13.05
N VAL A 62 17.09 19.22 -12.33
CA VAL A 62 17.97 20.29 -12.81
C VAL A 62 19.07 19.66 -13.62
#